data_AF-A0AAN4Q3N5-F1
#
_entry.id   AF-A0AAN4Q3N5-F1
#
_cell.length_a   1.000
_cell.length_b   1.000
_cell.length_c   1.000
_cell.angle_alpha   90.00
_cell.angle_beta   90.00
_cell.angle_gamma   90.00
#
_symmetry.space_group_name_H-M   'P 1'
#
loop_
_entity.id
_entity.type
_entity.pdbx_description
1 polymer ?
#
loop_
_entity_poly.entity_id
_entity_poly.type
_entity_poly.pdbx_seq_one_letter_code
_entity_poly.pdbx_strand_id
1 'polypeptide(L)'
;MELTPEETLLVQQHRAGQAQRRRADVFTLAILQAALDYERWQQNSGRSDTYSEFTSEFGYDQSDSRLMYEAVKDLREGARNVAQGVFLQFYLPTDEPPRSTDR
;
A
#
# COMPACT_ATOMS: atom_id res chain seq x y z
N MET A 1 -1.32 27.94 -32.66
CA MET A 1 -1.75 26.59 -33.08
C MET A 1 -2.76 26.12 -32.07
N GLU A 2 -4.02 26.01 -32.46
CA GLU A 2 -5.01 25.30 -31.66
C GLU A 2 -4.84 23.80 -31.87
N LEU A 3 -4.96 23.03 -30.80
CA LEU A 3 -4.92 21.57 -30.87
C LEU A 3 -6.20 21.07 -31.53
N THR A 4 -6.07 20.03 -32.34
CA THR A 4 -7.24 19.31 -32.85
C THR A 4 -8.02 18.67 -31.69
N PRO A 5 -9.31 18.32 -31.90
CA PRO A 5 -10.09 17.62 -30.88
C PRO A 5 -9.46 16.29 -30.42
N GLU A 6 -8.81 15.57 -31.33
CA GLU A 6 -8.11 14.31 -31.03
C GLU A 6 -6.86 14.54 -30.17
N GLU A 7 -6.04 15.53 -30.50
CA GLU A 7 -4.87 15.91 -29.69
C GLU A 7 -5.29 16.42 -28.32
N THR A 8 -6.42 17.15 -28.24
CA THR A 8 -6.98 17.61 -26.97
C THR A 8 -7.40 16.43 -26.09
N LEU A 9 -8.06 15.42 -26.66
CA LEU A 9 -8.46 14.21 -25.94
C LEU A 9 -7.24 13.44 -25.41
N LEU A 10 -6.20 13.27 -26.23
CA LEU A 10 -4.96 12.61 -25.82
C LEU A 10 -4.28 13.33 -24.65
N VAL A 11 -4.20 14.66 -24.72
CA VAL A 11 -3.62 15.48 -23.63
C VAL A 11 -4.47 15.36 -22.36
N GLN A 12 -5.80 15.36 -22.46
CA GLN A 12 -6.69 15.19 -21.30
C GLN A 12 -6.53 13.82 -20.65
N GLN A 13 -6.50 12.74 -21.44
CA GLN A 13 -6.27 11.37 -20.96
C GLN A 13 -4.91 11.25 -20.28
N HIS A 14 -3.86 11.82 -20.89
CA HIS A 14 -2.53 11.84 -20.29
C HIS A 14 -2.53 12.57 -18.93
N ARG A 15 -3.13 13.76 -18.86
CA ARG A 15 -3.23 14.54 -17.62
C ARG A 15 -4.04 13.83 -16.55
N ALA A 16 -5.14 13.16 -16.92
CA ALA A 16 -5.94 12.36 -16.01
C ALA A 16 -5.13 11.17 -15.45
N GLY A 17 -4.38 10.46 -16.30
CA GLY A 17 -3.49 9.38 -15.89
C GLY A 17 -2.40 9.86 -14.92
N GLN A 18 -1.79 11.01 -15.19
CA GLN A 18 -0.80 11.62 -14.30
C GLN A 18 -1.41 12.04 -12.95
N ALA A 19 -2.62 12.61 -12.97
CA ALA A 19 -3.33 12.97 -11.75
C ALA A 19 -3.67 11.74 -10.90
N GLN A 20 -4.07 10.63 -11.53
CA GLN A 20 -4.36 9.38 -10.83
C GLN A 20 -3.10 8.79 -10.17
N ARG A 21 -1.97 8.78 -10.87
CA ARG A 21 -0.68 8.31 -10.31
C ARG A 21 -0.28 9.13 -9.10
N ARG A 22 -0.31 10.46 -9.20
CA ARG A 22 0.00 11.34 -8.07
C ARG A 22 -0.93 11.13 -6.88
N ARG A 23 -2.23 10.88 -7.12
CA ARG A 23 -3.18 10.53 -6.04
C ARG A 23 -2.82 9.20 -5.39
N ALA A 24 -2.43 8.20 -6.18
CA ALA A 24 -1.98 6.92 -5.65
C ALA A 24 -0.67 7.05 -4.84
N ASP A 25 0.28 7.88 -5.28
CA ASP A 25 1.52 8.13 -4.56
C ASP A 25 1.25 8.80 -3.21
N VAL A 26 0.41 9.85 -3.20
CA VAL A 26 0.00 10.53 -1.96
C VAL A 26 -0.72 9.58 -1.02
N PHE A 27 -1.63 8.74 -1.54
CA PHE A 27 -2.35 7.77 -0.73
C PHE A 27 -1.41 6.70 -0.16
N THR A 28 -0.43 6.24 -0.95
CA THR A 28 0.59 5.29 -0.49
C THR A 28 1.39 5.87 0.68
N LEU A 29 1.84 7.12 0.57
CA LEU A 29 2.55 7.80 1.67
C LEU A 29 1.66 7.94 2.91
N ALA A 30 0.37 8.25 2.74
CA ALA A 30 -0.59 8.31 3.84
C ALA A 30 -0.75 6.96 4.54
N ILE A 31 -0.82 5.84 3.79
CA ILE A 31 -0.85 4.49 4.36
C ILE A 31 0.40 4.21 5.20
N LEU A 32 1.60 4.50 4.66
CA LEU A 32 2.86 4.26 5.37
C LEU A 32 2.93 5.05 6.68
N GLN A 33 2.53 6.32 6.65
CA GLN A 33 2.49 7.18 7.83
C GLN A 33 1.49 6.67 8.87
N ALA A 34 0.25 6.40 8.45
CA ALA A 34 -0.79 5.89 9.34
C ALA A 34 -0.41 4.53 9.95
N ALA A 35 0.22 3.65 9.18
CA ALA A 35 0.67 2.36 9.68
C ALA A 35 1.76 2.48 10.74
N LEU A 36 2.72 3.39 10.55
CA LEU A 36 3.75 3.67 11.55
C LEU A 36 3.14 4.22 12.85
N ASP A 37 2.26 5.21 12.73
CA ASP A 37 1.66 5.86 13.88
C ASP A 37 0.73 4.92 14.64
N TYR A 38 -0.05 4.12 13.92
CA TYR A 38 -0.95 3.13 14.51
C TYR A 38 -0.19 1.98 15.17
N GLU A 39 0.93 1.52 14.58
CA GLU A 39 1.76 0.50 15.21
C GLU A 39 2.38 1.00 16.53
N ARG A 40 2.86 2.24 16.56
CA ARG A 40 3.34 2.88 17.81
C ARG A 40 2.24 2.99 18.85
N TRP A 41 1.05 3.43 18.43
CA TRP A 41 -0.11 3.52 19.32
C TRP A 41 -0.50 2.14 19.88
N GLN A 42 -0.50 1.09 19.06
CA GLN A 42 -0.81 -0.27 19.50
C GLN A 42 0.21 -0.81 20.52
N GLN A 43 1.50 -0.59 20.28
CA GLN A 43 2.57 -1.00 21.21
C GLN A 43 2.43 -0.32 22.59
N ASN A 44 1.95 0.92 22.63
CA ASN A 44 1.77 1.68 23.87
C ASN A 44 0.44 1.40 24.59
N SER A 45 -0.61 1.06 23.84
CA SER A 45 -1.97 0.93 24.38
C SER A 45 -2.35 -0.50 24.76
N GLY A 46 -1.67 -1.51 24.18
CA GLY A 46 -2.00 -2.93 24.39
C GLY A 46 -3.39 -3.32 23.90
N ARG A 47 -3.99 -2.52 23.01
CA ARG A 47 -5.35 -2.69 22.53
C ARG A 47 -5.45 -3.70 21.39
N SER A 48 -6.69 -4.05 21.04
CA SER A 48 -6.98 -5.00 19.95
C SER A 48 -6.88 -4.32 18.59
N ASP A 49 -6.51 -5.09 17.57
CA ASP A 49 -6.41 -4.60 16.19
C ASP A 49 -7.77 -4.69 15.48
N THR A 50 -8.62 -3.68 15.70
CA THR A 50 -9.97 -3.64 15.13
C THR A 50 -10.25 -2.30 14.46
N TYR A 51 -11.19 -2.31 13.50
CA TYR A 51 -11.63 -1.08 12.82
C TYR A 51 -12.20 -0.05 13.80
N SER A 52 -12.93 -0.51 14.82
CA SER A 52 -13.50 0.39 15.84
C SER A 52 -12.39 1.11 16.61
N GLU A 53 -11.36 0.39 17.03
CA GLU A 53 -10.20 0.98 17.74
C GLU A 53 -9.44 1.95 16.83
N PHE A 54 -9.28 1.61 15.55
CA PHE A 54 -8.64 2.46 14.55
C PHE A 54 -9.36 3.81 14.34
N THR A 55 -10.69 3.83 14.34
CA THR A 55 -11.45 5.07 14.14
C THR A 55 -11.73 5.82 15.45
N SER A 56 -12.15 5.13 16.50
CA SER A 56 -12.62 5.78 17.73
C SER A 56 -11.52 6.16 18.71
N GLU A 57 -10.46 5.35 18.81
CA GLU A 57 -9.46 5.47 19.88
C GLU A 57 -8.12 5.94 19.34
N PHE A 58 -7.69 5.39 18.20
CA PHE A 58 -6.59 5.95 17.43
C PHE A 58 -6.98 7.27 16.72
N GLY A 59 -8.25 7.42 16.34
CA GLY A 59 -8.80 8.69 15.86
C GLY A 59 -8.73 8.94 14.36
N TYR A 60 -8.62 7.89 13.53
CA TYR A 60 -8.67 8.07 12.07
C TYR A 60 -10.12 8.24 11.57
N ASP A 61 -10.60 9.48 11.50
CA ASP A 61 -11.97 9.85 11.10
C ASP A 61 -12.02 10.58 9.74
N GLN A 62 -11.43 9.95 8.71
CA GLN A 62 -11.54 10.45 7.33
C GLN A 62 -12.52 9.59 6.53
N SER A 63 -13.00 10.11 5.40
CA SER A 63 -13.96 9.41 4.53
C SER A 63 -13.41 8.11 3.95
N ASP A 64 -12.09 7.95 3.92
CA ASP A 64 -11.39 6.75 3.47
C ASP A 64 -10.99 5.81 4.62
N SER A 65 -11.49 6.02 5.83
CA SER A 65 -11.13 5.28 7.05
C SER A 65 -11.17 3.77 6.89
N ARG A 66 -12.19 3.24 6.20
CA ARG A 66 -12.27 1.80 5.93
C ARG A 66 -11.14 1.32 5.03
N LEU A 67 -10.88 2.02 3.93
CA LEU A 67 -9.82 1.66 2.98
C LEU A 67 -8.44 1.80 3.64
N MET A 68 -8.23 2.88 4.39
CA MET A 68 -7.01 3.12 5.15
C MET A 68 -6.77 2.02 6.18
N TYR A 69 -7.79 1.63 6.94
CA TYR A 69 -7.68 0.58 7.95
C TYR A 69 -7.24 -0.76 7.34
N GLU A 70 -7.88 -1.21 6.25
CA GLU A 70 -7.52 -2.48 5.61
C GLU A 70 -6.08 -2.42 5.06
N ALA A 71 -5.70 -1.31 4.40
CA ALA A 71 -4.34 -1.14 3.89
C ALA A 71 -3.27 -1.11 4.99
N VAL A 72 -3.55 -0.42 6.10
CA VAL A 72 -2.67 -0.38 7.28
C VAL A 72 -2.55 -1.76 7.92
N LYS A 73 -3.66 -2.49 8.03
CA LYS A 73 -3.68 -3.85 8.56
C LYS A 73 -2.82 -4.80 7.71
N ASP A 74 -3.03 -4.82 6.39
CA ASP A 74 -2.27 -5.67 5.46
C ASP A 74 -0.77 -5.36 5.51
N LEU A 75 -0.40 -4.08 5.53
CA LEU A 75 0.98 -3.66 5.62
C LEU A 75 1.63 -4.10 6.95
N ARG A 76 0.92 -3.94 8.07
CA ARG A 76 1.43 -4.33 9.39
C ARG A 76 1.56 -5.84 9.53
N GLU A 77 0.60 -6.61 9.01
CA GLU A 77 0.67 -8.07 8.96
C GLU A 77 1.86 -8.53 8.10
N GLY A 78 2.02 -7.95 6.91
CA GLY A 78 3.17 -8.22 6.04
C GLY A 78 4.51 -7.91 6.70
N ALA A 79 4.62 -6.76 7.36
CA ALA A 79 5.83 -6.36 8.09
C ALA A 79 6.16 -7.32 9.25
N ARG A 80 5.15 -7.77 10.01
CA ARG A 80 5.33 -8.76 11.08
C ARG A 80 5.79 -10.11 10.55
N ASN A 81 5.18 -10.57 9.45
CA ASN A 81 5.57 -11.83 8.81
C ASN A 81 7.04 -11.80 8.40
N VAL A 82 7.48 -10.71 7.76
CA VAL A 82 8.90 -10.50 7.42
C VAL A 82 9.79 -10.49 8.68
N ALA A 83 9.41 -9.76 9.72
CA ALA A 83 10.18 -9.68 10.97
C ALA A 83 10.29 -11.03 11.70
N GLN A 84 9.29 -11.89 11.58
CA GLN A 84 9.25 -13.24 12.17
C GLN A 84 9.93 -14.30 11.30
N GLY A 85 10.47 -13.93 10.13
CA GLY A 85 11.04 -14.87 9.18
C GLY A 85 10.00 -15.75 8.46
N VAL A 86 8.72 -15.37 8.53
CA VAL A 86 7.64 -15.98 7.74
C VAL A 86 7.70 -15.37 6.34
N PHE A 87 8.56 -15.94 5.51
CA PHE A 87 8.58 -15.62 4.08
C PHE A 87 7.43 -16.38 3.41
N LEU A 88 6.39 -15.65 2.99
CA LEU A 88 5.40 -16.19 2.07
C LEU A 88 6.16 -16.70 0.83
N GLN A 89 6.03 -18.00 0.53
CA GLN A 89 6.68 -18.71 -0.60
C GLN A 89 6.39 -18.10 -1.99
N PHE A 90 5.64 -17.00 -2.08
CA PHE A 90 5.24 -16.35 -3.32
C PHE A 90 6.26 -15.35 -3.89
N TYR A 91 7.46 -15.23 -3.29
CA TYR A 91 8.48 -14.27 -3.75
C TYR A 91 9.90 -14.85 -3.81
N LEU A 92 10.05 -16.02 -4.43
CA LEU A 92 11.32 -16.37 -5.07
C LEU A 92 11.01 -16.65 -6.55
N PRO A 93 11.53 -15.84 -7.50
CA PRO A 93 11.78 -16.39 -8.82
C PRO A 93 12.85 -17.47 -8.62
N THR A 94 12.47 -18.73 -8.80
CA THR A 94 13.43 -19.82 -8.94
C THR A 94 14.16 -19.64 -10.26
N ASP A 95 15.11 -18.70 -10.30
CA ASP A 95 16.21 -18.74 -11.27
C ASP A 95 17.23 -19.75 -10.75
N GLU A 96 16.85 -21.03 -10.73
CA GLU A 96 17.85 -22.10 -10.76
C GLU A 96 18.12 -22.35 -12.26
N PRO A 97 19.28 -21.93 -12.81
CA PRO A 97 19.62 -22.30 -14.19
C PRO A 97 19.72 -23.83 -14.27
N PRO A 98 19.34 -24.45 -15.40
CA PRO A 98 19.38 -25.89 -15.53
C PRO A 98 20.80 -26.38 -15.26
N ARG A 99 20.93 -27.33 -14.33
CA ARG A 99 22.21 -28.02 -14.09
C ARG A 99 22.58 -28.70 -15.41
N SER A 100 23.65 -28.20 -16.04
CA SER A 100 24.30 -28.90 -17.14
C SER A 100 24.73 -30.26 -16.62
N THR A 101 23.98 -31.31 -16.97
CA THR A 101 24.49 -32.67 -16.91
C THR A 101 25.39 -32.84 -18.12
N ASP A 102 26.64 -32.41 -17.99
CA ASP A 102 27.71 -32.95 -18.83
C ASP A 102 28.02 -34.35 -18.30
N ARG A 103 27.60 -35.36 -19.07
CA ARG A 103 28.20 -36.69 -19.08
C ARG A 103 28.10 -37.30 -20.46
#